data_AF-A0A3S1EZ09-F1
#
_entry.id   AF-A0A3S1EZ09-F1
#
_cell.length_a   1.000
_cell.length_b   1.000
_cell.length_c   1.000
_cell.angle_alpha   90.00
_cell.angle_beta   90.00
_cell.angle_gamma   90.00
#
_symmetry.space_group_name_H-M   'P 1'
#
loop_
_entity.id
_entity.type
_entity.pdbx_description
1 polymer ?
#
loop_
_entity_poly.entity_id
_entity_poly.type
_entity_poly.pdbx_seq_one_letter_code
_entity_poly.pdbx_strand_id
1 'polypeptide(L)'
;MPDPWRHVDDGAEALDDRPLSMLNQRMMNRHSTGSLSRRNFMAQAAGFAAAGALPRPAFGQTGQRVQAIDATFLFIADVHACRMASGLSPNCLQEGKTDAALLRNVAVLNALGDKDWPAEINGVATGLRSAGKIGTPLGLVVGGDVTDDGGGQITQPSEGTQLLQFSQRYSQGVGPDRVHMPVYVGLGNHDLDQNGPPHHVDWYRRELRDYVEVNHRAGVFFKPPVPATDYDVDTDCYSWDWGGLHLIQTHRFAGDTGHGAESSLPWLKQDLATYAADGRPVVLFQHYGWDTFSVERWDAAKSHFDDDGTGAPHWWSEADRQALLAALKGYNVVGIFHGH
;
A
#
# COMPACT_ATOMS: atom_id res chain seq x y z
N MET A 1 -29.79 17.38 -14.74
CA MET A 1 -30.20 16.72 -13.47
C MET A 1 -29.17 17.14 -12.42
N PRO A 2 -29.53 17.28 -11.13
CA PRO A 2 -28.54 17.63 -10.11
C PRO A 2 -27.59 16.45 -9.85
N ASP A 3 -26.36 16.80 -9.52
CA ASP A 3 -25.25 15.90 -9.17
C ASP A 3 -25.46 15.30 -7.76
N PRO A 4 -25.29 13.98 -7.54
CA PRO A 4 -25.44 13.37 -6.22
C PRO A 4 -24.32 13.72 -5.23
N TRP A 5 -23.13 14.14 -5.66
CA TRP A 5 -21.93 14.25 -4.80
C TRP A 5 -21.84 15.54 -3.96
N ARG A 6 -22.98 16.13 -3.58
CA ARG A 6 -23.02 17.33 -2.73
C ARG A 6 -23.38 17.02 -1.28
N HIS A 7 -22.35 16.78 -0.47
CA HIS A 7 -22.39 17.07 0.97
C HIS A 7 -21.65 18.37 1.29
N VAL A 8 -21.76 18.83 2.54
CA VAL A 8 -21.51 20.23 2.95
C VAL A 8 -20.48 20.28 4.07
N ASP A 9 -19.33 20.88 3.79
CA ASP A 9 -18.32 21.23 4.81
C ASP A 9 -18.57 22.64 5.36
N ASP A 10 -19.03 22.72 6.61
CA ASP A 10 -19.15 23.97 7.36
C ASP A 10 -17.91 24.20 8.24
N GLY A 11 -16.98 25.02 7.73
CA GLY A 11 -16.15 25.95 8.51
C GLY A 11 -15.29 25.43 9.67
N ALA A 12 -14.01 25.17 9.41
CA ALA A 12 -12.95 25.23 10.41
C ALA A 12 -12.23 26.59 10.36
N GLU A 13 -12.31 27.39 11.42
CA GLU A 13 -11.62 28.69 11.50
C GLU A 13 -10.12 28.53 11.73
N ALA A 14 -9.30 29.31 11.00
CA ALA A 14 -7.85 29.35 11.20
C ALA A 14 -7.49 30.24 12.40
N LEU A 15 -6.65 29.74 13.31
CA LEU A 15 -6.12 30.51 14.44
C LEU A 15 -4.70 31.04 14.17
N ASP A 16 -4.46 32.29 14.59
CA ASP A 16 -3.27 33.10 14.32
C ASP A 16 -2.14 32.82 15.33
N ASP A 17 -1.10 32.12 14.88
CA ASP A 17 0.06 31.78 15.71
C ASP A 17 1.24 32.75 15.44
N ARG A 18 1.50 33.67 16.38
CA ARG A 18 2.55 34.71 16.27
C ARG A 18 3.68 34.49 17.28
N PRO A 19 4.96 34.60 16.86
CA PRO A 19 6.09 34.15 17.67
C PRO A 19 6.49 35.13 18.78
N LEU A 20 6.83 34.59 19.96
CA LEU A 20 7.54 35.32 21.01
C LEU A 20 9.05 35.01 20.98
N SER A 21 9.84 36.01 20.62
CA SER A 21 11.29 35.99 20.87
C SER A 21 11.60 36.26 22.34
N MET A 22 12.73 35.74 22.87
CA MET A 22 13.80 36.64 23.30
C MET A 22 15.16 35.95 23.54
N LEU A 23 16.18 36.80 23.54
CA LEU A 23 17.62 36.54 23.59
C LEU A 23 18.11 35.64 24.73
N ASN A 24 19.26 35.00 24.51
CA ASN A 24 20.43 35.38 25.31
C ASN A 24 21.75 35.35 24.49
N GLN A 25 22.83 35.95 25.02
CA GLN A 25 24.00 36.36 24.23
C GLN A 25 25.33 36.07 24.94
N ARG A 26 26.43 36.00 24.15
CA ARG A 26 27.87 35.92 24.56
C ARG A 26 28.32 34.52 25.03
N MET A 27 29.60 34.15 24.98
CA MET A 27 30.83 34.90 24.65
C MET A 27 31.64 34.26 23.50
N MET A 28 32.45 35.08 22.82
CA MET A 28 33.59 34.63 22.03
C MET A 28 34.79 34.31 22.94
N ASN A 29 35.66 33.39 22.55
CA ASN A 29 37.10 33.61 22.75
C ASN A 29 37.96 32.95 21.66
N ARG A 30 39.23 33.38 21.54
CA ARG A 30 40.07 33.19 20.34
C ARG A 30 41.04 32.01 20.41
N HIS A 31 41.54 31.66 19.21
CA HIS A 31 42.62 30.72 18.91
C HIS A 31 43.85 30.80 19.83
N SER A 32 44.57 29.68 19.92
CA SER A 32 46.03 29.66 20.09
C SER A 32 46.64 28.60 19.17
N THR A 33 47.73 28.91 18.47
CA THR A 33 48.38 28.05 17.47
C THR A 33 49.73 27.54 17.96
N GLY A 34 49.81 26.22 18.23
CA GLY A 34 50.98 25.57 18.82
C GLY A 34 52.05 25.11 17.82
N SER A 35 53.09 25.92 17.66
CA SER A 35 54.45 25.60 17.15
C SER A 35 54.79 24.15 16.78
N LEU A 36 55.15 23.92 15.50
CA LEU A 36 55.88 22.72 15.06
C LEU A 36 57.38 22.87 15.31
N SER A 37 57.97 21.97 16.12
CA SER A 37 59.41 22.00 16.44
C SER A 37 60.25 21.14 15.48
N ARG A 38 61.35 21.71 14.98
CA ARG A 38 62.30 21.02 14.09
C ARG A 38 63.30 20.16 14.89
N ARG A 39 63.04 18.86 15.08
CA ARG A 39 64.09 17.83 15.33
C ARG A 39 63.54 16.41 15.24
N ASN A 40 63.75 15.78 14.08
CA ASN A 40 64.07 14.36 13.85
C ASN A 40 63.82 14.04 12.36
N PHE A 41 64.86 14.22 11.55
CA PHE A 41 64.86 13.96 10.12
C PHE A 41 65.93 12.89 9.83
N MET A 42 65.69 12.00 8.87
CA MET A 42 66.54 10.85 8.48
C MET A 42 66.57 9.61 9.39
N ALA A 43 65.43 8.92 9.51
CA ALA A 43 65.33 7.47 9.74
C ALA A 43 63.86 7.04 9.47
N GLN A 44 63.50 6.10 8.58
CA GLN A 44 64.25 5.33 7.57
C GLN A 44 63.42 5.28 6.27
N ALA A 45 64.03 4.96 5.12
CA ALA A 45 63.31 4.83 3.85
C ALA A 45 62.86 3.38 3.60
N ALA A 46 61.64 3.04 4.05
CA ALA A 46 60.95 1.80 3.68
C ALA A 46 59.42 2.01 3.79
N GLY A 47 58.64 1.51 2.82
CA GLY A 47 57.16 1.56 2.85
C GLY A 47 56.52 2.69 2.05
N PHE A 48 56.65 2.67 0.72
CA PHE A 48 55.67 3.34 -0.17
C PHE A 48 54.42 2.47 -0.35
N ALA A 49 53.31 3.09 -0.75
CA ALA A 49 52.02 2.47 -1.10
C ALA A 49 51.18 1.84 0.05
N ALA A 50 50.72 2.68 0.98
CA ALA A 50 49.65 2.32 1.94
C ALA A 50 48.73 3.51 2.29
N ALA A 51 48.27 4.27 1.28
CA ALA A 51 47.39 5.43 1.48
C ALA A 51 46.34 5.52 0.35
N GLY A 52 45.26 4.73 0.44
CA GLY A 52 44.28 4.63 -0.64
C GLY A 52 43.04 3.76 -0.38
N ALA A 53 42.66 3.53 0.89
CA ALA A 53 41.49 2.73 1.23
C ALA A 53 40.84 3.19 2.55
N LEU A 54 40.01 4.25 2.48
CA LEU A 54 38.94 4.42 3.47
C LEU A 54 37.81 3.45 3.09
N PRO A 55 37.38 2.54 3.97
CA PRO A 55 36.24 1.68 3.68
C PRO A 55 34.96 2.52 3.71
N ARG A 56 34.52 2.98 2.53
CA ARG A 56 33.09 3.17 2.31
C ARG A 56 32.41 1.83 2.57
N PRO A 57 31.24 1.77 3.22
CA PRO A 57 30.39 0.58 3.16
C PRO A 57 29.96 0.42 1.70
N ALA A 58 30.69 -0.42 0.96
CA ALA A 58 30.19 -0.94 -0.28
C ALA A 58 28.99 -1.82 0.08
N PHE A 59 27.81 -1.46 -0.42
CA PHE A 59 26.71 -2.41 -0.57
C PHE A 59 27.13 -3.41 -1.66
N GLY A 60 28.07 -4.27 -1.29
CA GLY A 60 28.55 -5.36 -2.10
C GLY A 60 27.45 -6.39 -2.15
N GLN A 61 26.56 -6.26 -3.13
CA GLN A 61 25.64 -7.31 -3.53
C GLN A 61 26.47 -8.57 -3.75
N THR A 62 26.45 -9.47 -2.77
CA THR A 62 27.05 -10.78 -2.90
C THR A 62 26.34 -11.44 -4.06
N GLY A 63 27.08 -11.78 -5.11
CA GLY A 63 26.56 -12.33 -6.37
C GLY A 63 26.00 -13.75 -6.26
N GLN A 64 25.25 -14.05 -5.19
CA GLN A 64 24.22 -15.06 -5.24
C GLN A 64 23.28 -14.70 -6.39
N ARG A 65 23.39 -15.48 -7.46
CA ARG A 65 22.51 -15.42 -8.61
C ARG A 65 21.10 -15.69 -8.10
N VAL A 66 20.30 -14.63 -7.97
CA VAL A 66 18.89 -14.71 -7.55
C VAL A 66 18.24 -15.85 -8.33
N GLN A 67 17.63 -16.79 -7.62
CA GLN A 67 17.04 -17.97 -8.25
C GLN A 67 15.95 -17.50 -9.23
N ALA A 68 15.75 -18.24 -10.32
CA ALA A 68 14.71 -17.88 -11.27
C ALA A 68 13.35 -18.00 -10.58
N ILE A 69 12.73 -16.86 -10.31
CA ILE A 69 11.44 -16.78 -9.64
C ILE A 69 10.35 -17.13 -10.66
N ASP A 70 9.73 -18.28 -10.48
CA ASP A 70 8.55 -18.71 -11.21
C ASP A 70 7.34 -18.60 -10.27
N ALA A 71 6.69 -17.43 -10.30
CA ALA A 71 5.60 -17.07 -9.40
C ALA A 71 4.44 -16.48 -10.20
N THR A 72 3.21 -16.95 -9.95
CA THR A 72 2.00 -16.31 -10.44
C THR A 72 1.12 -15.91 -9.25
N PHE A 73 0.89 -14.61 -9.10
CA PHE A 73 -0.17 -14.06 -8.26
C PHE A 73 -1.22 -13.43 -9.17
N LEU A 74 -2.49 -13.47 -8.76
CA LEU A 74 -3.54 -12.67 -9.39
C LEU A 74 -3.67 -11.36 -8.61
N PHE A 75 -3.92 -10.26 -9.31
CA PHE A 75 -4.25 -8.97 -8.71
C PHE A 75 -5.64 -8.55 -9.17
N ILE A 76 -6.45 -8.09 -8.22
CA ILE A 76 -7.72 -7.39 -8.44
C ILE A 76 -7.77 -6.18 -7.54
N ALA A 77 -8.65 -5.22 -7.82
CA ALA A 77 -9.07 -4.17 -6.90
C ALA A 77 -10.55 -3.90 -7.15
N ASP A 78 -11.15 -2.94 -6.44
CA ASP A 78 -12.42 -2.34 -6.82
C ASP A 78 -13.55 -3.37 -6.97
N VAL A 79 -13.68 -4.21 -5.93
CA VAL A 79 -14.72 -5.24 -5.84
C VAL A 79 -16.06 -4.63 -5.45
N HIS A 80 -16.06 -3.52 -4.70
CA HIS A 80 -17.23 -2.72 -4.33
C HIS A 80 -18.43 -3.59 -3.91
N ALA A 81 -18.23 -4.44 -2.90
CA ALA A 81 -19.19 -5.49 -2.53
C ALA A 81 -20.45 -4.92 -1.83
N CYS A 82 -21.45 -4.49 -2.61
CA CYS A 82 -22.71 -3.96 -2.07
C CYS A 82 -23.45 -4.91 -1.10
N ARG A 83 -24.29 -4.34 -0.23
CA ARG A 83 -25.22 -5.10 0.63
C ARG A 83 -26.26 -5.82 -0.22
N MET A 84 -26.49 -7.11 0.04
CA MET A 84 -27.46 -7.93 -0.72
C MET A 84 -28.42 -8.77 0.14
N ALA A 85 -28.05 -9.11 1.38
CA ALA A 85 -28.77 -10.08 2.21
C ALA A 85 -30.23 -9.69 2.57
N SER A 86 -30.54 -8.38 2.60
CA SER A 86 -31.87 -7.84 2.91
C SER A 86 -32.44 -7.02 1.75
N GLY A 87 -32.01 -7.32 0.52
CA GLY A 87 -32.23 -6.49 -0.66
C GLY A 87 -31.02 -5.61 -0.98
N LEU A 88 -30.82 -5.39 -2.29
CA LEU A 88 -29.69 -4.62 -2.80
C LEU A 88 -29.70 -3.18 -2.27
N SER A 89 -28.50 -2.60 -2.12
CA SER A 89 -28.35 -1.15 -1.94
C SER A 89 -28.80 -0.35 -3.17
N PRO A 90 -29.10 0.96 -3.01
CA PRO A 90 -29.36 1.86 -4.13
C PRO A 90 -28.25 1.78 -5.18
N ASN A 91 -28.62 1.99 -6.45
CA ASN A 91 -27.75 2.03 -7.63
C ASN A 91 -26.93 0.76 -7.97
N CYS A 92 -26.50 -0.06 -7.01
CA CYS A 92 -25.71 -1.28 -7.20
C CYS A 92 -26.23 -2.23 -8.30
N LEU A 93 -27.55 -2.28 -8.54
CA LEU A 93 -28.14 -3.10 -9.62
C LEU A 93 -27.84 -2.52 -11.02
N GLN A 94 -27.81 -1.20 -11.14
CA GLN A 94 -27.52 -0.46 -12.37
C GLN A 94 -26.01 -0.46 -12.65
N GLU A 95 -25.21 -0.38 -11.59
CA GLU A 95 -23.75 -0.51 -11.60
C GLU A 95 -23.26 -1.97 -11.76
N GLY A 96 -24.16 -2.95 -11.68
CA GLY A 96 -23.85 -4.37 -11.84
C GLY A 96 -23.24 -5.06 -10.61
N LYS A 97 -22.98 -4.32 -9.53
CA LYS A 97 -22.51 -4.76 -8.20
C LYS A 97 -23.54 -5.72 -7.57
N THR A 98 -23.45 -6.99 -7.96
CA THR A 98 -24.45 -8.05 -7.71
C THR A 98 -23.77 -9.38 -7.43
N ASP A 99 -24.43 -10.26 -6.67
CA ASP A 99 -23.87 -11.57 -6.31
C ASP A 99 -23.57 -12.43 -7.56
N ALA A 100 -24.43 -12.33 -8.58
CA ALA A 100 -24.20 -12.96 -9.87
C ALA A 100 -22.95 -12.42 -10.59
N ALA A 101 -22.50 -11.19 -10.32
CA ALA A 101 -21.24 -10.65 -10.83
C ALA A 101 -20.04 -11.14 -10.01
N LEU A 102 -20.13 -11.14 -8.68
CA LEU A 102 -19.09 -11.69 -7.79
C LEU A 102 -18.84 -13.18 -8.09
N LEU A 103 -19.90 -13.98 -8.21
CA LEU A 103 -19.81 -15.41 -8.58
C LEU A 103 -19.19 -15.63 -9.97
N ARG A 104 -19.46 -14.75 -10.95
CA ARG A 104 -18.77 -14.79 -12.26
C ARG A 104 -17.28 -14.47 -12.13
N ASN A 105 -16.92 -13.48 -11.32
CA ASN A 105 -15.53 -13.10 -11.08
C ASN A 105 -14.76 -14.24 -10.39
N VAL A 106 -15.30 -14.80 -9.30
CA VAL A 106 -14.76 -15.98 -8.61
C VAL A 106 -14.56 -17.17 -9.56
N ALA A 107 -15.56 -17.48 -10.40
CA ALA A 107 -15.47 -18.57 -11.37
C ALA A 107 -14.39 -18.33 -12.46
N VAL A 108 -14.10 -17.08 -12.82
CA VAL A 108 -12.99 -16.73 -13.71
C VAL A 108 -11.64 -16.87 -12.99
N LEU A 109 -11.49 -16.29 -11.78
CA LEU A 109 -10.26 -16.35 -10.99
C LEU A 109 -9.79 -17.79 -10.75
N ASN A 110 -10.71 -18.67 -10.33
CA ASN A 110 -10.44 -20.09 -10.12
C ASN A 110 -10.04 -20.85 -11.40
N ALA A 111 -10.39 -20.33 -12.58
CA ALA A 111 -10.12 -20.96 -13.87
C ALA A 111 -8.91 -20.35 -14.61
N LEU A 112 -8.27 -19.29 -14.10
CA LEU A 112 -7.20 -18.57 -14.80
C LEU A 112 -5.91 -19.39 -14.96
N GLY A 113 -5.52 -20.18 -13.97
CA GLY A 113 -4.31 -21.04 -14.03
C GLY A 113 -4.34 -22.14 -15.10
N ASP A 114 -5.51 -22.41 -15.69
CA ASP A 114 -5.65 -23.33 -16.84
C ASP A 114 -5.56 -22.62 -18.21
N LYS A 115 -5.55 -21.28 -18.25
CA LYS A 115 -5.56 -20.50 -19.50
C LYS A 115 -4.16 -20.24 -20.02
N ASP A 116 -4.10 -19.84 -21.29
CA ASP A 116 -2.92 -19.23 -21.89
C ASP A 116 -3.00 -17.70 -21.73
N TRP A 117 -1.84 -17.04 -21.60
CA TRP A 117 -1.76 -15.59 -21.64
C TRP A 117 -2.28 -15.08 -23.00
N PRO A 118 -3.07 -13.99 -23.05
CA PRO A 118 -3.63 -13.49 -24.30
C PRO A 118 -2.53 -13.06 -25.26
N ALA A 119 -2.50 -13.68 -26.45
CA ALA A 119 -1.62 -13.26 -27.55
C ALA A 119 -2.03 -11.88 -28.11
N GLU A 120 -3.33 -11.57 -28.08
CA GLU A 120 -3.91 -10.30 -28.53
C GLU A 120 -4.97 -9.81 -27.54
N ILE A 121 -5.11 -8.50 -27.39
CA ILE A 121 -6.22 -7.80 -26.74
C ILE A 121 -6.77 -6.78 -27.74
N ASN A 122 -8.09 -6.80 -28.00
CA ASN A 122 -8.76 -5.92 -28.96
C ASN A 122 -8.13 -5.91 -30.37
N GLY A 123 -7.55 -7.03 -30.81
CA GLY A 123 -6.85 -7.17 -32.10
C GLY A 123 -5.44 -6.56 -32.13
N VAL A 124 -4.88 -6.18 -30.98
CA VAL A 124 -3.50 -5.71 -30.83
C VAL A 124 -2.70 -6.79 -30.09
N ALA A 125 -1.59 -7.22 -30.67
CA ALA A 125 -0.68 -8.19 -30.05
C ALA A 125 -0.14 -7.65 -28.72
N THR A 126 -0.28 -8.43 -27.63
CA THR A 126 0.02 -7.96 -26.26
C THR A 126 1.50 -7.75 -25.98
N GLY A 127 2.38 -8.33 -26.81
CA GLY A 127 3.83 -8.25 -26.65
C GLY A 127 4.38 -8.98 -25.41
N LEU A 128 3.53 -9.69 -24.67
CA LEU A 128 3.89 -10.46 -23.47
C LEU A 128 4.89 -11.56 -23.84
N ARG A 129 6.16 -11.31 -23.57
CA ARG A 129 7.25 -12.26 -23.85
C ARG A 129 7.11 -13.44 -22.88
N SER A 130 7.27 -14.65 -23.40
CA SER A 130 7.00 -15.91 -22.68
C SER A 130 5.51 -16.16 -22.35
N ALA A 131 4.57 -15.55 -23.09
CA ALA A 131 3.15 -15.89 -23.04
C ALA A 131 2.88 -17.35 -23.50
N GLY A 132 3.02 -18.29 -22.57
CA GLY A 132 2.44 -19.63 -22.62
C GLY A 132 1.22 -19.71 -21.71
N LYS A 133 1.09 -20.80 -20.96
CA LYS A 133 0.12 -20.91 -19.86
C LYS A 133 0.36 -19.86 -18.78
N ILE A 134 -0.72 -19.37 -18.20
CA ILE A 134 -0.72 -18.69 -16.90
C ILE A 134 -0.32 -19.74 -15.85
N GLY A 135 0.58 -19.40 -14.93
CA GLY A 135 0.97 -20.33 -13.85
C GLY A 135 -0.16 -20.53 -12.84
N THR A 136 -0.09 -21.60 -12.06
CA THR A 136 -1.06 -21.83 -10.97
C THR A 136 -1.00 -20.66 -9.97
N PRO A 137 -2.12 -19.95 -9.69
CA PRO A 137 -2.14 -18.86 -8.74
C PRO A 137 -1.70 -19.29 -7.33
N LEU A 138 -0.70 -18.61 -6.82
CA LEU A 138 -0.15 -18.77 -5.46
C LEU A 138 -0.96 -17.98 -4.43
N GLY A 139 -1.63 -16.93 -4.88
CA GLY A 139 -2.55 -16.11 -4.13
C GLY A 139 -3.24 -15.07 -5.00
N LEU A 140 -4.30 -14.50 -4.46
CA LEU A 140 -5.03 -13.35 -4.98
C LEU A 140 -4.70 -12.15 -4.10
N VAL A 141 -4.12 -11.10 -4.66
CA VAL A 141 -3.90 -9.84 -3.95
C VAL A 141 -4.99 -8.86 -4.33
N VAL A 142 -5.54 -8.17 -3.33
CA VAL A 142 -6.65 -7.22 -3.50
C VAL A 142 -6.15 -5.81 -3.20
N GLY A 143 -6.19 -4.92 -4.18
CA GLY A 143 -5.65 -3.57 -4.15
C GLY A 143 -6.61 -2.51 -3.60
N GLY A 144 -7.39 -2.84 -2.56
CA GLY A 144 -8.39 -1.94 -1.98
C GLY A 144 -9.78 -2.04 -2.60
N ASP A 145 -10.69 -1.23 -2.04
CA ASP A 145 -12.13 -1.17 -2.28
C ASP A 145 -12.81 -2.54 -2.35
N VAL A 146 -12.70 -3.25 -1.22
CA VAL A 146 -13.38 -4.54 -1.02
C VAL A 146 -14.86 -4.36 -0.68
N THR A 147 -15.19 -3.24 -0.04
CA THR A 147 -16.56 -2.77 0.23
C THR A 147 -16.92 -1.57 -0.65
N ASP A 148 -18.21 -1.23 -0.71
CA ASP A 148 -18.75 -0.12 -1.51
C ASP A 148 -19.03 1.13 -0.65
N ASP A 149 -19.14 0.95 0.68
CA ASP A 149 -19.47 1.97 1.67
C ASP A 149 -19.14 1.47 3.10
N GLY A 150 -17.87 1.07 3.33
CA GLY A 150 -17.27 0.69 4.62
C GLY A 150 -17.83 -0.56 5.32
N GLY A 151 -18.97 -1.10 4.90
CA GLY A 151 -19.65 -2.19 5.60
C GLY A 151 -21.19 -2.08 5.62
N GLY A 152 -21.76 -0.88 5.57
CA GLY A 152 -23.15 -0.64 5.96
C GLY A 152 -23.86 0.49 5.21
N GLN A 153 -25.16 0.32 4.96
CA GLN A 153 -25.81 1.06 3.87
C GLN A 153 -27.36 1.18 3.82
N ILE A 154 -28.19 1.06 4.85
CA ILE A 154 -28.07 0.71 6.28
C ILE A 154 -28.97 -0.56 6.52
N THR A 155 -29.25 -1.15 7.69
CA THR A 155 -29.22 -0.69 9.09
C THR A 155 -28.76 -1.75 10.09
N GLN A 156 -28.07 -1.25 11.12
CA GLN A 156 -27.95 -1.72 12.51
C GLN A 156 -29.07 -2.65 13.03
N PRO A 157 -28.76 -3.56 13.99
CA PRO A 157 -27.45 -3.79 14.62
C PRO A 157 -26.58 -4.83 13.88
N SER A 158 -25.28 -4.88 14.22
CA SER A 158 -24.28 -5.82 13.68
C SER A 158 -24.02 -5.67 12.16
N GLU A 159 -23.83 -4.43 11.69
CA GLU A 159 -23.75 -4.10 10.26
C GLU A 159 -22.32 -4.09 9.69
N GLY A 160 -21.77 -5.28 9.46
CA GLY A 160 -20.59 -5.52 8.61
C GLY A 160 -20.98 -6.20 7.28
N THR A 161 -22.11 -5.80 6.69
CA THR A 161 -22.84 -6.61 5.70
C THR A 161 -22.19 -6.67 4.32
N GLN A 162 -21.54 -5.60 3.88
CA GLN A 162 -20.77 -5.56 2.63
C GLN A 162 -19.51 -6.44 2.74
N LEU A 163 -18.76 -6.27 3.84
CA LEU A 163 -17.60 -7.09 4.20
C LEU A 163 -17.95 -8.59 4.35
N LEU A 164 -19.16 -8.89 4.83
CA LEU A 164 -19.69 -10.26 4.84
C LEU A 164 -19.95 -10.81 3.42
N GLN A 165 -20.42 -10.01 2.46
CA GLN A 165 -20.55 -10.43 1.06
C GLN A 165 -19.18 -10.65 0.42
N PHE A 166 -18.23 -9.74 0.64
CA PHE A 166 -16.84 -9.91 0.19
C PHE A 166 -16.24 -11.21 0.73
N SER A 167 -16.17 -11.39 2.05
CA SER A 167 -15.58 -12.58 2.67
C SER A 167 -16.31 -13.89 2.31
N GLN A 168 -17.63 -13.88 2.08
CA GLN A 168 -18.35 -15.07 1.61
C GLN A 168 -17.90 -15.57 0.22
N ARG A 169 -17.30 -14.70 -0.60
CA ARG A 169 -16.84 -14.99 -1.97
C ARG A 169 -15.30 -15.03 -2.10
N TYR A 170 -14.60 -14.16 -1.38
CA TYR A 170 -13.15 -13.95 -1.49
C TYR A 170 -12.34 -14.45 -0.29
N SER A 171 -12.93 -15.03 0.76
CA SER A 171 -12.15 -15.91 1.65
C SER A 171 -11.88 -17.24 0.95
N GLN A 172 -10.64 -17.74 1.04
CA GLN A 172 -10.25 -19.04 0.46
C GLN A 172 -11.22 -20.16 0.92
N GLY A 173 -11.63 -21.02 -0.01
CA GLY A 173 -12.57 -22.09 0.29
C GLY A 173 -12.68 -23.16 -0.80
N VAL A 174 -13.75 -23.95 -0.70
CA VAL A 174 -14.09 -25.03 -1.63
C VAL A 174 -15.47 -24.80 -2.24
N GLY A 175 -15.72 -25.38 -3.41
CA GLY A 175 -16.96 -25.21 -4.17
C GLY A 175 -16.90 -24.02 -5.15
N PRO A 176 -17.96 -23.81 -5.95
CA PRO A 176 -17.97 -22.80 -7.02
C PRO A 176 -18.04 -21.36 -6.48
N ASP A 177 -18.56 -21.18 -5.27
CA ASP A 177 -18.95 -19.87 -4.73
C ASP A 177 -17.80 -19.12 -4.02
N ARG A 178 -16.59 -19.69 -3.99
CA ARG A 178 -15.40 -19.14 -3.32
C ARG A 178 -14.13 -19.28 -4.15
N VAL A 179 -13.19 -18.37 -3.95
CA VAL A 179 -11.84 -18.48 -4.50
C VAL A 179 -11.06 -19.64 -3.86
N HIS A 180 -10.23 -20.33 -4.65
CA HIS A 180 -9.51 -21.55 -4.22
C HIS A 180 -8.07 -21.29 -3.76
N MET A 181 -7.58 -20.06 -3.94
CA MET A 181 -6.23 -19.60 -3.57
C MET A 181 -6.24 -18.74 -2.29
N PRO A 182 -5.12 -18.61 -1.56
CA PRO A 182 -4.96 -17.64 -0.49
C PRO A 182 -5.27 -16.23 -0.96
N VAL A 183 -5.81 -15.38 -0.09
CA VAL A 183 -6.16 -13.99 -0.42
C VAL A 183 -5.45 -13.01 0.51
N TYR A 184 -4.82 -12.01 -0.07
CA TYR A 184 -4.07 -10.94 0.59
C TYR A 184 -4.87 -9.64 0.44
N VAL A 185 -5.44 -9.16 1.54
CA VAL A 185 -6.43 -8.06 1.55
C VAL A 185 -5.75 -6.70 1.73
N GLY A 186 -5.88 -5.82 0.76
CA GLY A 186 -5.70 -4.36 0.90
C GLY A 186 -7.04 -3.65 1.10
N LEU A 187 -6.99 -2.38 1.52
CA LEU A 187 -8.16 -1.54 1.81
C LEU A 187 -8.03 -0.20 1.07
N GLY A 188 -9.14 0.30 0.50
CA GLY A 188 -9.21 1.57 -0.26
C GLY A 188 -9.97 2.69 0.45
N ASN A 189 -10.45 3.71 -0.28
CA ASN A 189 -11.26 4.80 0.27
C ASN A 189 -12.69 4.38 0.58
N HIS A 190 -13.36 3.59 -0.27
CA HIS A 190 -14.69 3.08 0.07
C HIS A 190 -14.65 2.13 1.28
N ASP A 191 -13.48 1.56 1.59
CA ASP A 191 -13.25 0.82 2.84
C ASP A 191 -13.01 1.75 4.06
N LEU A 192 -12.11 2.75 3.96
CA LEU A 192 -11.60 3.47 5.13
C LEU A 192 -12.24 4.83 5.41
N ASP A 193 -12.76 5.54 4.39
CA ASP A 193 -13.22 6.92 4.58
C ASP A 193 -14.61 7.02 5.24
N GLN A 194 -15.49 6.05 5.03
CA GLN A 194 -16.86 6.13 5.55
C GLN A 194 -16.88 6.22 7.08
N ASN A 195 -17.62 7.19 7.58
CA ASN A 195 -17.81 7.45 9.00
C ASN A 195 -18.95 6.57 9.57
N GLY A 196 -18.65 5.91 10.68
CA GLY A 196 -19.64 5.21 11.49
C GLY A 196 -20.62 6.18 12.19
N PRO A 197 -21.64 5.63 12.88
CA PRO A 197 -22.64 6.42 13.61
C PRO A 197 -22.01 7.42 14.61
N PRO A 198 -22.73 8.49 15.00
CA PRO A 198 -22.26 9.45 16.01
C PRO A 198 -21.72 8.77 17.28
N HIS A 199 -20.60 9.27 17.79
CA HIS A 199 -19.77 8.68 18.87
C HIS A 199 -19.03 7.38 18.52
N HIS A 200 -19.24 6.80 17.33
CA HIS A 200 -18.56 5.60 16.83
C HIS A 200 -18.00 5.83 15.42
N VAL A 201 -17.36 6.99 15.21
CA VAL A 201 -16.93 7.50 13.89
C VAL A 201 -16.05 6.52 13.10
N ASP A 202 -15.23 5.70 13.76
CA ASP A 202 -14.35 4.70 13.10
C ASP A 202 -14.95 3.28 13.05
N TRP A 203 -16.28 3.11 13.20
CA TRP A 203 -16.91 1.77 13.23
C TRP A 203 -16.49 0.92 12.02
N TYR A 204 -16.78 1.40 10.82
CA TYR A 204 -16.55 0.66 9.57
C TYR A 204 -15.06 0.38 9.32
N ARG A 205 -14.23 1.41 9.40
CA ARG A 205 -12.77 1.27 9.26
C ARG A 205 -12.13 0.37 10.33
N ARG A 206 -12.74 0.19 11.52
CA ARG A 206 -12.33 -0.84 12.49
C ARG A 206 -12.74 -2.24 12.05
N GLU A 207 -13.99 -2.49 11.64
CA GLU A 207 -14.40 -3.85 11.21
C GLU A 207 -13.58 -4.35 9.99
N LEU A 208 -13.18 -3.45 9.10
CA LEU A 208 -12.31 -3.77 7.97
C LEU A 208 -10.84 -4.03 8.37
N ARG A 209 -10.32 -3.30 9.37
CA ARG A 209 -9.00 -3.56 9.96
C ARG A 209 -8.97 -4.86 10.77
N ASP A 210 -9.99 -5.11 11.60
CA ASP A 210 -10.21 -6.39 12.28
C ASP A 210 -10.20 -7.55 11.28
N TYR A 211 -10.79 -7.38 10.09
CA TYR A 211 -10.78 -8.39 9.03
C TYR A 211 -9.38 -8.60 8.40
N VAL A 212 -8.57 -7.55 8.22
CA VAL A 212 -7.15 -7.68 7.83
C VAL A 212 -6.38 -8.44 8.94
N GLU A 213 -6.58 -8.07 10.21
CA GLU A 213 -5.91 -8.68 11.35
C GLU A 213 -6.18 -10.20 11.42
N VAL A 214 -7.46 -10.62 11.42
CA VAL A 214 -7.78 -12.05 11.53
C VAL A 214 -7.41 -12.88 10.29
N ASN A 215 -7.15 -12.25 9.14
CA ASN A 215 -6.68 -12.92 7.94
C ASN A 215 -5.15 -13.02 7.83
N HIS A 216 -4.39 -12.13 8.50
CA HIS A 216 -2.94 -11.98 8.28
C HIS A 216 -2.07 -11.98 9.54
N ARG A 217 -2.54 -11.48 10.69
CA ARG A 217 -1.70 -11.34 11.90
C ARG A 217 -1.49 -12.69 12.60
N ALA A 218 -0.25 -13.15 12.64
CA ALA A 218 0.12 -14.37 13.37
C ALA A 218 0.15 -14.13 14.88
N GLY A 219 -0.60 -14.94 15.65
CA GLY A 219 -0.60 -14.90 17.11
C GLY A 219 0.05 -16.12 17.76
N VAL A 220 0.32 -16.05 19.07
CA VAL A 220 0.86 -17.19 19.85
C VAL A 220 -0.09 -18.39 19.84
N PHE A 221 -1.40 -18.14 19.84
CA PHE A 221 -2.45 -19.16 19.83
C PHE A 221 -3.29 -19.18 18.55
N PHE A 222 -3.40 -18.04 17.87
CA PHE A 222 -4.19 -17.89 16.64
C PHE A 222 -3.29 -18.03 15.41
N LYS A 223 -3.68 -18.94 14.50
CA LYS A 223 -3.08 -19.07 13.18
C LYS A 223 -4.06 -18.49 12.16
N PRO A 224 -3.78 -17.33 11.57
CA PRO A 224 -4.64 -16.76 10.53
C PRO A 224 -4.66 -17.65 9.28
N PRO A 225 -5.71 -17.57 8.43
CA PRO A 225 -5.77 -18.26 7.15
C PRO A 225 -4.58 -18.00 6.22
N VAL A 226 -4.08 -16.77 6.15
CA VAL A 226 -3.01 -16.35 5.22
C VAL A 226 -1.94 -15.54 5.99
N PRO A 227 -1.10 -16.20 6.81
CA PRO A 227 -0.18 -15.52 7.71
C PRO A 227 0.83 -14.63 6.96
N ALA A 228 0.96 -13.40 7.43
CA ALA A 228 2.03 -12.50 7.04
C ALA A 228 3.41 -12.97 7.57
N THR A 229 4.48 -12.46 6.96
CA THR A 229 5.87 -12.62 7.42
C THR A 229 6.27 -11.53 8.40
N ASP A 230 5.80 -10.30 8.19
CA ASP A 230 5.76 -9.22 9.17
C ASP A 230 4.41 -8.49 9.11
N TYR A 231 3.95 -7.95 10.24
CA TYR A 231 2.64 -7.30 10.37
C TYR A 231 2.75 -6.10 11.32
N ASP A 232 2.45 -4.90 10.81
CA ASP A 232 2.45 -3.66 11.56
C ASP A 232 1.16 -3.53 12.39
N VAL A 233 1.30 -3.54 13.71
CA VAL A 233 0.16 -3.54 14.63
C VAL A 233 -0.54 -2.19 14.68
N ASP A 234 0.18 -1.11 14.38
CA ASP A 234 -0.30 0.26 14.55
C ASP A 234 -0.91 0.81 13.24
N THR A 235 -0.73 0.10 12.11
CA THR A 235 -1.22 0.52 10.77
C THR A 235 -1.90 -0.57 9.95
N ASP A 236 -1.92 -1.82 10.42
CA ASP A 236 -2.37 -3.05 9.74
C ASP A 236 -1.65 -3.42 8.44
N CYS A 237 -0.66 -2.63 8.00
CA CYS A 237 0.17 -2.95 6.85
C CYS A 237 0.98 -4.23 7.12
N TYR A 238 1.22 -5.04 6.09
CA TYR A 238 1.90 -6.34 6.26
C TYR A 238 2.70 -6.75 5.03
N SER A 239 3.69 -7.60 5.25
CA SER A 239 4.54 -8.17 4.18
C SER A 239 4.52 -9.69 4.19
N TRP A 240 4.84 -10.32 3.04
CA TRP A 240 5.05 -11.75 2.94
C TRP A 240 6.16 -12.11 1.95
N ASP A 241 7.01 -13.07 2.33
CA ASP A 241 8.00 -13.64 1.44
C ASP A 241 7.40 -14.82 0.64
N TRP A 242 7.68 -14.89 -0.67
CA TRP A 242 7.37 -16.08 -1.48
C TRP A 242 8.46 -16.37 -2.51
N GLY A 243 9.10 -17.54 -2.44
CA GLY A 243 9.99 -18.04 -3.49
C GLY A 243 11.20 -17.15 -3.83
N GLY A 244 11.57 -16.22 -2.95
CA GLY A 244 12.59 -15.20 -3.20
C GLY A 244 12.05 -13.85 -3.69
N LEU A 245 10.72 -13.68 -3.78
CA LEU A 245 10.06 -12.37 -3.75
C LEU A 245 9.84 -11.93 -2.30
N HIS A 246 9.75 -10.62 -2.13
CA HIS A 246 9.17 -9.99 -0.95
C HIS A 246 8.01 -9.10 -1.41
N LEU A 247 6.83 -9.30 -0.82
CA LEU A 247 5.58 -8.69 -1.25
C LEU A 247 4.97 -7.90 -0.09
N ILE A 248 4.48 -6.69 -0.33
CA ILE A 248 4.10 -5.73 0.73
C ILE A 248 2.72 -5.13 0.43
N GLN A 249 1.80 -5.16 1.38
CA GLN A 249 0.51 -4.48 1.31
C GLN A 249 0.52 -3.26 2.25
N THR A 250 0.10 -2.10 1.71
CA THR A 250 0.12 -0.80 2.42
C THR A 250 -1.21 -0.05 2.40
N HIS A 251 -2.31 -0.76 2.10
CA HIS A 251 -3.68 -0.24 2.04
C HIS A 251 -3.81 0.95 1.08
N ARG A 252 -4.37 2.10 1.48
CA ARG A 252 -4.61 3.21 0.53
C ARG A 252 -3.33 3.69 -0.13
N PHE A 253 -2.32 4.00 0.69
CA PHE A 253 -0.95 4.25 0.27
C PHE A 253 0.00 4.14 1.46
N ALA A 254 1.25 3.76 1.19
CA ALA A 254 2.29 3.71 2.21
C ALA A 254 2.50 5.09 2.86
N GLY A 255 2.21 5.17 4.17
CA GLY A 255 2.35 6.39 4.96
C GLY A 255 1.07 7.20 5.17
N ASP A 256 -0.08 6.74 4.69
CA ASP A 256 -1.41 7.31 4.97
C ASP A 256 -1.61 7.61 6.47
N THR A 257 -2.15 8.79 6.79
CA THR A 257 -2.53 9.23 8.14
C THR A 257 -3.97 9.75 8.22
N GLY A 258 -4.77 9.52 7.16
CA GLY A 258 -6.18 9.86 7.14
C GLY A 258 -6.95 9.21 8.29
N HIS A 259 -7.96 9.91 8.80
CA HIS A 259 -8.75 9.52 9.99
C HIS A 259 -7.91 9.25 11.25
N GLY A 260 -6.69 9.76 11.32
CA GLY A 260 -5.81 9.62 12.48
C GLY A 260 -5.05 8.29 12.55
N ALA A 261 -4.94 7.57 11.43
CA ALA A 261 -4.06 6.41 11.33
C ALA A 261 -2.57 6.79 11.55
N GLU A 262 -1.78 5.87 12.09
CA GLU A 262 -0.33 6.06 12.14
C GLU A 262 0.29 5.83 10.74
N SER A 263 1.36 6.56 10.43
CA SER A 263 2.02 6.49 9.13
C SER A 263 2.88 5.24 9.03
N SER A 264 2.60 4.33 8.09
CA SER A 264 3.34 3.05 7.94
C SER A 264 4.77 3.17 7.40
N LEU A 265 5.24 4.38 7.08
CA LEU A 265 6.59 4.62 6.53
C LEU A 265 7.78 4.28 7.45
N PRO A 266 7.71 4.29 8.80
CA PRO A 266 8.76 3.78 9.68
C PRO A 266 8.82 2.25 9.64
N TRP A 267 7.67 1.57 9.71
CA TRP A 267 7.57 0.12 9.58
C TRP A 267 8.11 -0.35 8.23
N LEU A 268 7.62 0.22 7.11
CA LEU A 268 8.05 -0.14 5.76
C LEU A 268 9.58 -0.07 5.58
N LYS A 269 10.25 0.91 6.21
CA LYS A 269 11.71 1.03 6.15
C LYS A 269 12.42 -0.06 6.96
N GLN A 270 11.82 -0.53 8.06
CA GLN A 270 12.32 -1.62 8.88
C GLN A 270 12.07 -2.98 8.22
N ASP A 271 10.86 -3.21 7.68
CA ASP A 271 10.47 -4.38 6.89
C ASP A 271 11.43 -4.59 5.70
N LEU A 272 11.56 -3.59 4.82
CA LEU A 272 12.52 -3.63 3.70
C LEU A 272 13.98 -3.84 4.15
N ALA A 273 14.41 -3.22 5.26
CA ALA A 273 15.75 -3.41 5.80
C ALA A 273 15.97 -4.81 6.43
N THR A 274 14.90 -5.50 6.83
CA THR A 274 14.94 -6.84 7.44
C THR A 274 14.86 -7.93 6.39
N TYR A 275 13.94 -7.80 5.43
CA TYR A 275 13.57 -8.85 4.49
C TYR A 275 14.07 -8.60 3.06
N ALA A 276 14.28 -7.35 2.62
CA ALA A 276 14.68 -7.02 1.24
C ALA A 276 16.12 -6.49 1.07
N ALA A 277 16.88 -6.32 2.16
CA ALA A 277 18.25 -5.79 2.14
C ALA A 277 19.29 -6.70 1.43
N ASP A 278 18.93 -7.96 1.13
CA ASP A 278 19.74 -8.87 0.29
C ASP A 278 19.66 -8.55 -1.22
N GLY A 279 18.76 -7.66 -1.62
CA GLY A 279 18.54 -7.26 -3.02
C GLY A 279 17.55 -8.13 -3.79
N ARG A 280 16.79 -9.00 -3.11
CA ARG A 280 15.68 -9.74 -3.71
C ARG A 280 14.62 -8.81 -4.32
N PRO A 281 13.85 -9.24 -5.33
CA PRO A 281 12.81 -8.40 -5.92
C PRO A 281 11.68 -8.11 -4.93
N VAL A 282 11.27 -6.84 -4.88
CA VAL A 282 10.18 -6.34 -4.05
C VAL A 282 8.98 -5.97 -4.93
N VAL A 283 7.78 -6.35 -4.50
CA VAL A 283 6.51 -5.90 -5.08
C VAL A 283 5.67 -5.22 -4.00
N LEU A 284 5.23 -3.98 -4.26
CA LEU A 284 4.35 -3.25 -3.34
C LEU A 284 2.93 -3.14 -3.92
N PHE A 285 1.96 -3.27 -3.03
CA PHE A 285 0.54 -3.11 -3.29
C PHE A 285 -0.01 -1.97 -2.43
N GLN A 286 -0.83 -1.13 -3.06
CA GLN A 286 -1.64 -0.11 -2.41
C GLN A 286 -2.91 0.13 -3.23
N HIS A 287 -3.74 1.12 -2.86
CA HIS A 287 -4.93 1.49 -3.62
C HIS A 287 -4.65 2.61 -4.62
N TYR A 288 -4.06 3.73 -4.20
CA TYR A 288 -3.84 4.88 -5.10
C TYR A 288 -2.61 4.72 -6.00
N GLY A 289 -2.71 5.27 -7.20
CA GLY A 289 -1.67 5.28 -8.23
C GLY A 289 -0.99 6.62 -8.48
N TRP A 290 -0.33 6.67 -9.64
CA TRP A 290 0.25 7.87 -10.26
C TRP A 290 -0.53 8.29 -11.53
N ASP A 291 -1.68 7.66 -11.78
CA ASP A 291 -2.65 8.08 -12.79
C ASP A 291 -3.31 9.42 -12.43
N THR A 292 -4.03 9.98 -13.39
CA THR A 292 -4.72 11.27 -13.30
C THR A 292 -5.69 11.35 -12.13
N PHE A 293 -6.53 10.32 -11.94
CA PHE A 293 -7.56 10.32 -10.90
C PHE A 293 -6.92 10.23 -9.51
N SER A 294 -5.92 9.37 -9.31
CA SER A 294 -5.18 9.27 -8.05
C SER A 294 -4.39 10.53 -7.64
N VAL A 295 -4.00 11.39 -8.58
CA VAL A 295 -3.17 12.59 -8.29
C VAL A 295 -3.89 13.93 -8.42
N GLU A 296 -5.19 13.90 -8.75
CA GLU A 296 -6.04 15.06 -9.01
C GLU A 296 -6.07 16.09 -7.86
N ARG A 297 -6.37 17.34 -8.21
CA ARG A 297 -6.25 18.48 -7.30
C ARG A 297 -7.43 19.42 -7.44
N TRP A 298 -7.75 20.15 -6.37
CA TRP A 298 -8.85 21.10 -6.38
C TRP A 298 -8.60 22.26 -7.37
N ASP A 299 -9.45 22.39 -8.37
CA ASP A 299 -9.54 23.55 -9.25
C ASP A 299 -10.59 24.53 -8.70
N ALA A 300 -10.12 25.60 -8.07
CA ALA A 300 -10.99 26.62 -7.47
C ALA A 300 -11.73 27.51 -8.50
N ALA A 301 -11.39 27.45 -9.79
CA ALA A 301 -12.11 28.14 -10.85
C ALA A 301 -13.22 27.28 -11.47
N LYS A 302 -13.03 25.95 -11.50
CA LYS A 302 -14.03 24.98 -11.98
C LYS A 302 -14.88 24.36 -10.85
N SER A 303 -14.48 24.52 -9.59
CA SER A 303 -15.11 23.99 -8.38
C SER A 303 -15.28 22.45 -8.36
N HIS A 304 -14.28 21.73 -8.87
CA HIS A 304 -14.14 20.28 -8.75
C HIS A 304 -12.66 19.88 -8.70
N PHE A 305 -12.37 18.59 -8.52
CA PHE A 305 -11.03 18.05 -8.67
C PHE A 305 -10.71 17.78 -10.15
N ASP A 306 -9.48 18.09 -10.57
CA ASP A 306 -9.04 18.02 -11.97
C ASP A 306 -7.50 17.89 -12.04
N ASP A 307 -6.97 17.44 -13.18
CA ASP A 307 -5.53 17.32 -13.47
C ASP A 307 -4.83 18.69 -13.45
N ASP A 308 -5.50 19.72 -13.98
CA ASP A 308 -5.03 21.11 -14.00
C ASP A 308 -5.11 21.80 -12.60
N GLY A 309 -5.67 21.12 -11.60
CA GLY A 309 -5.93 21.69 -10.29
C GLY A 309 -4.67 22.16 -9.55
N THR A 310 -4.79 23.25 -8.80
CA THR A 310 -3.64 23.86 -8.07
C THR A 310 -3.87 23.97 -6.56
N GLY A 311 -5.06 23.65 -6.07
CA GLY A 311 -5.39 23.60 -4.64
C GLY A 311 -4.85 22.37 -3.92
N ALA A 312 -5.60 21.88 -2.93
CA ALA A 312 -5.29 20.64 -2.22
C ALA A 312 -5.33 19.41 -3.17
N PRO A 313 -4.52 18.35 -2.93
CA PRO A 313 -4.75 17.05 -3.56
C PRO A 313 -6.08 16.46 -3.07
N HIS A 314 -6.68 15.56 -3.85
CA HIS A 314 -7.84 14.79 -3.39
C HIS A 314 -7.41 13.59 -2.51
N TRP A 315 -6.64 12.66 -3.10
CA TRP A 315 -6.37 11.35 -2.50
C TRP A 315 -5.04 11.27 -1.75
N TRP A 316 -3.94 11.66 -2.40
CA TRP A 316 -2.61 11.75 -1.77
C TRP A 316 -1.74 12.84 -2.38
N SER A 317 -0.81 13.39 -1.59
CA SER A 317 0.01 14.53 -1.99
C SER A 317 1.33 14.11 -2.66
N GLU A 318 1.97 15.08 -3.31
CA GLU A 318 3.32 14.89 -3.85
C GLU A 318 4.35 14.65 -2.72
N ALA A 319 4.12 15.15 -1.51
CA ALA A 319 5.01 14.88 -0.37
C ALA A 319 4.94 13.40 0.04
N ASP A 320 3.75 12.79 0.01
CA ASP A 320 3.53 11.39 0.37
C ASP A 320 4.16 10.46 -0.68
N ARG A 321 3.92 10.76 -1.96
CA ARG A 321 4.58 10.08 -3.09
C ARG A 321 6.10 10.13 -3.00
N GLN A 322 6.69 11.30 -2.71
CA GLN A 322 8.13 11.42 -2.54
C GLN A 322 8.64 10.75 -1.26
N ALA A 323 7.83 10.66 -0.19
CA ALA A 323 8.18 9.97 1.04
C ALA A 323 8.21 8.43 0.87
N LEU A 324 7.26 7.86 0.11
CA LEU A 324 7.28 6.47 -0.33
C LEU A 324 8.49 6.20 -1.24
N LEU A 325 8.69 7.00 -2.30
CA LEU A 325 9.83 6.84 -3.21
C LEU A 325 11.19 6.97 -2.46
N ALA A 326 11.26 7.78 -1.40
CA ALA A 326 12.43 7.86 -0.54
C ALA A 326 12.61 6.63 0.39
N ALA A 327 11.54 5.96 0.80
CA ALA A 327 11.59 4.71 1.57
C ALA A 327 12.05 3.51 0.71
N LEU A 328 11.55 3.42 -0.53
CA LEU A 328 11.92 2.37 -1.49
C LEU A 328 13.34 2.51 -2.06
N LYS A 329 13.99 3.68 -1.86
CA LYS A 329 15.24 4.04 -2.52
C LYS A 329 16.43 3.16 -2.12
N GLY A 330 16.78 2.24 -3.01
CA GLY A 330 17.93 1.34 -2.88
C GLY A 330 17.55 -0.14 -2.87
N TYR A 331 16.26 -0.45 -2.72
CA TYR A 331 15.72 -1.80 -2.85
C TYR A 331 15.38 -2.12 -4.31
N ASN A 332 15.31 -3.42 -4.62
CA ASN A 332 15.04 -3.93 -5.96
C ASN A 332 13.53 -4.01 -6.22
N VAL A 333 12.84 -2.86 -6.20
CA VAL A 333 11.41 -2.79 -6.48
C VAL A 333 11.16 -3.07 -7.97
N VAL A 334 10.46 -4.16 -8.27
CA VAL A 334 10.16 -4.60 -9.64
C VAL A 334 8.73 -4.33 -10.07
N GLY A 335 7.86 -3.92 -9.15
CA GLY A 335 6.51 -3.47 -9.44
C GLY A 335 5.86 -2.76 -8.25
N ILE A 336 5.03 -1.77 -8.56
CA ILE A 336 4.02 -1.22 -7.66
C ILE A 336 2.69 -1.43 -8.37
N PHE A 337 1.73 -2.08 -7.71
CA PHE A 337 0.39 -2.34 -8.23
C PHE A 337 -0.63 -1.58 -7.40
N HIS A 338 -1.62 -0.99 -8.07
CA HIS A 338 -2.64 -0.14 -7.47
C HIS A 338 -4.02 -0.42 -8.08
N GLY A 339 -5.08 -0.07 -7.34
CA GLY A 339 -6.46 0.00 -7.83
C GLY A 339 -6.81 1.43 -8.25
N HIS A 340 -8.05 1.84 -7.97
CA HIS A 340 -8.58 3.20 -8.21
C HIS A 340 -8.73 3.56 -9.71
#